data_AF-A0A158Q2V6-F1
#
_entry.id   AF-A0A158Q2V6-F1
#
_cell.length_a   1.000
_cell.length_b   1.000
_cell.length_c   1.000
_cell.angle_alpha   90.00
_cell.angle_beta   90.00
_cell.angle_gamma   90.00
#
_symmetry.space_group_name_H-M   'P 1'
#
loop_
_entity.id
_entity.type
_entity.pdbx_description
1 polymer ?
#
loop_
_entity_poly.entity_id
_entity_poly.type
_entity_poly.pdbx_seq_one_letter_code
_entity_poly.pdbx_strand_id
1 'polypeptide(L)'
;MNDEKTLIECLQIGPIRATLQSGDLEKKKTTLNLLEKMTKFGSCGPALVPYYRQFLSPLRNLRYSGLKTDIEYRFGKTAENIIGTFLNTLERTGGENAFINIKYIIPTYESCTGAR
;
A
#
# COMPACT_ATOMS: atom_id res chain seq x y z
N MET A 1 -21.59 -4.02 7.95
CA MET A 1 -22.01 -3.51 6.63
C MET A 1 -22.12 -1.99 6.56
N ASN A 2 -22.65 -1.26 7.55
CA ASN A 2 -22.62 0.21 7.52
C ASN A 2 -21.23 0.78 7.85
N ASP A 3 -20.57 0.24 8.88
CA ASP A 3 -19.30 0.78 9.37
C ASP A 3 -18.18 0.75 8.32
N GLU A 4 -18.11 -0.33 7.53
CA GLU A 4 -17.07 -0.52 6.50
C GLU A 4 -17.20 0.48 5.35
N LYS A 5 -18.44 0.75 4.90
CA LYS A 5 -18.69 1.78 3.88
C LYS A 5 -18.36 3.16 4.41
N THR A 6 -18.79 3.49 5.63
CA THR A 6 -18.46 4.75 6.28
C THR A 6 -16.95 4.93 6.42
N LEU A 7 -16.20 3.88 6.76
CA LEU A 7 -14.73 3.93 6.84
C LEU A 7 -14.08 4.27 5.48
N ILE A 8 -14.61 3.73 4.38
CA ILE A 8 -14.11 4.01 3.03
C ILE A 8 -14.53 5.40 2.56
N GLU A 9 -15.73 5.84 2.89
CA GLU A 9 -16.21 7.20 2.61
C GLU A 9 -15.43 8.26 3.39
N CYS A 10 -15.03 7.96 4.62
CA CYS A 10 -14.14 8.80 5.42
C CYS A 10 -12.69 8.76 4.93
N LEU A 11 -12.32 7.82 4.05
CA LEU A 11 -10.96 7.70 3.57
C LEU A 11 -10.64 8.85 2.62
N GLN A 12 -9.97 9.87 3.12
CA GLN A 12 -9.54 11.01 2.32
C GLN A 12 -8.36 10.61 1.41
N ILE A 13 -8.69 10.07 0.23
CA ILE A 13 -7.70 9.56 -0.73
C ILE A 13 -6.72 10.65 -1.20
N GLY A 14 -7.17 11.91 -1.29
CA GLY A 14 -6.35 13.06 -1.67
C GLY A 14 -5.16 13.26 -0.73
N PRO A 15 -5.39 13.52 0.58
CA PRO A 15 -4.35 13.59 1.60
C PRO A 15 -3.45 12.36 1.65
N ILE A 16 -4.02 11.15 1.59
CA ILE A 16 -3.23 9.90 1.60
C ILE A 16 -2.25 9.87 0.43
N ARG A 17 -2.73 10.18 -0.78
CA ARG A 17 -1.88 10.27 -1.97
C ARG A 17 -0.79 11.34 -1.79
N ALA A 18 -1.12 12.52 -1.28
CA ALA A 18 -0.15 13.59 -1.04
C ALA A 18 0.92 13.17 -0.02
N THR A 19 0.53 12.48 1.06
CA THR A 19 1.46 11.94 2.06
C THR A 19 2.37 10.85 1.47
N LEU A 20 1.81 9.95 0.65
CA LEU A 20 2.59 8.92 -0.05
C LEU A 20 3.54 9.50 -1.11
N GLN A 21 3.20 10.65 -1.70
CA GLN A 21 4.04 11.41 -2.64
C GLN A 21 5.11 12.27 -1.94
N SER A 22 4.90 12.68 -0.69
CA SER A 22 5.86 13.47 0.10
C SER A 22 7.24 12.81 0.17
N GLY A 23 8.32 13.54 0.47
CA GLY A 23 9.63 12.94 0.77
C GLY A 23 9.71 12.30 2.16
N ASP A 24 8.72 12.56 3.02
CA ASP A 24 8.74 12.19 4.44
C ASP A 24 8.48 10.69 4.65
N LEU A 25 9.53 9.96 4.99
CA LEU A 25 9.48 8.51 5.14
C LEU A 25 8.65 8.06 6.35
N GLU A 26 8.66 8.80 7.46
CA GLU A 26 7.90 8.45 8.66
C GLU A 26 6.40 8.59 8.41
N LYS A 27 5.99 9.67 7.74
CA LYS A 27 4.59 9.85 7.34
C LYS A 27 4.16 8.75 6.37
N LYS A 28 4.99 8.38 5.39
CA LYS A 28 4.70 7.25 4.49
C LYS A 28 4.50 5.95 5.25
N LYS A 29 5.45 5.59 6.13
CA LYS A 29 5.37 4.36 6.95
C LYS A 29 4.08 4.35 7.77
N THR A 30 3.72 5.48 8.38
CA THR A 30 2.48 5.62 9.16
C THR A 30 1.23 5.44 8.29
N THR A 31 1.18 6.08 7.12
CA THR A 31 0.05 5.95 6.18
C THR A 31 -0.08 4.52 5.64
N LEU A 32 1.03 3.86 5.28
CA LEU A 32 1.02 2.47 4.83
C LEU A 32 0.50 1.54 5.93
N ASN A 33 1.01 1.67 7.16
CA ASN A 33 0.55 0.90 8.31
C ASN A 33 -0.95 1.11 8.59
N LEU A 34 -1.47 2.33 8.42
CA LEU A 34 -2.90 2.62 8.57
C LEU A 34 -3.71 1.88 7.49
N LEU A 35 -3.29 1.97 6.23
CA LEU A 35 -3.95 1.27 5.13
C LEU A 35 -3.91 -0.26 5.33
N GLU A 36 -2.80 -0.84 5.81
CA GLU A 36 -2.74 -2.28 6.14
C GLU A 36 -3.73 -2.68 7.23
N LYS A 37 -3.91 -1.84 8.25
CA LYS A 37 -4.89 -2.10 9.32
C LYS A 37 -6.31 -2.02 8.76
N MET A 38 -6.58 -1.05 7.90
CA MET A 38 -7.89 -0.89 7.27
C MET A 38 -8.24 -2.07 6.36
N THR A 39 -7.30 -2.57 5.56
CA THR A 39 -7.59 -3.67 4.63
C THR A 39 -7.87 -4.99 5.35
N LYS A 40 -7.31 -5.17 6.56
CA LYS A 40 -7.58 -6.31 7.46
C LYS A 40 -8.91 -6.19 8.19
N PHE A 41 -9.56 -5.03 8.16
CA PHE A 41 -10.83 -4.80 8.85
C PHE A 41 -12.01 -5.20 7.95
N GLY A 42 -12.65 -6.33 8.26
CA GLY A 42 -13.84 -6.80 7.58
C GLY A 42 -13.65 -7.00 6.06
N SER A 43 -14.60 -6.51 5.28
CA SER A 43 -14.65 -6.53 3.82
C SER A 43 -14.09 -5.25 3.17
N CYS A 44 -13.31 -4.44 3.90
CA CYS A 44 -12.69 -3.24 3.36
C CYS A 44 -11.65 -3.56 2.27
N GLY A 45 -10.98 -4.71 2.34
CA GLY A 45 -9.95 -5.11 1.37
C GLY A 45 -10.40 -5.01 -0.09
N PRO A 46 -11.44 -5.74 -0.52
CA PRO A 46 -11.95 -5.68 -1.89
C PRO A 46 -12.48 -4.30 -2.29
N ALA A 47 -13.04 -3.57 -1.34
CA ALA A 47 -13.57 -2.23 -1.58
C ALA A 47 -12.47 -1.16 -1.75
N LEU A 48 -11.22 -1.45 -1.33
CA LEU A 48 -10.07 -0.59 -1.56
C LEU A 48 -9.39 -0.81 -2.92
N VAL A 49 -9.69 -1.91 -3.63
CA VAL A 49 -9.08 -2.26 -4.92
C VAL A 49 -9.18 -1.12 -5.96
N PRO A 50 -10.32 -0.43 -6.13
CA PRO A 50 -10.43 0.70 -7.07
C PRO A 50 -9.46 1.86 -6.75
N TYR A 51 -9.05 2.00 -5.50
CA TYR A 51 -8.18 3.07 -5.01
C TYR A 51 -6.69 2.69 -5.04
N TYR A 52 -6.34 1.44 -5.38
CA TYR A 52 -4.95 0.99 -5.47
C TYR A 52 -4.12 1.89 -6.38
N ARG A 53 -4.70 2.40 -7.46
CA ARG A 53 -4.01 3.34 -8.35
C ARG A 53 -3.52 4.57 -7.60
N GLN A 54 -4.30 5.11 -6.69
CA GLN A 54 -3.94 6.32 -5.93
C GLN A 54 -2.90 6.03 -4.85
N PHE A 55 -2.96 4.85 -4.22
CA PHE A 55 -2.02 4.45 -3.17
C PHE A 55 -0.67 3.97 -3.74
N LEU A 56 -0.69 3.23 -4.86
CA LEU A 56 0.48 2.56 -5.42
C LEU A 56 1.24 3.41 -6.43
N SER A 57 0.61 4.39 -7.09
CA SER A 57 1.31 5.29 -8.04
C SER A 57 2.52 6.00 -7.40
N PRO A 58 2.44 6.53 -6.16
CA PRO A 58 3.60 7.11 -5.48
C PRO A 58 4.68 6.08 -5.11
N LEU A 59 4.28 4.82 -4.86
CA LEU A 59 5.18 3.73 -4.49
C LEU A 59 5.95 3.15 -5.69
N ARG A 60 5.41 3.29 -6.91
CA ARG A 60 6.07 2.82 -8.15
C ARG A 60 7.47 3.43 -8.33
N ASN A 61 7.62 4.72 -8.02
CA ASN A 61 8.88 5.46 -8.20
C ASN A 61 9.87 5.28 -7.05
N LEU A 62 9.44 4.74 -5.90
CA LEU A 62 10.30 4.56 -4.73
C LEU A 62 11.41 3.52 -4.95
N ARG A 63 11.34 2.71 -6.01
CA ARG A 63 12.27 1.61 -6.25
C ARG A 63 13.73 1.99 -6.56
N TYR A 64 14.12 3.26 -6.80
CA TYR A 64 15.52 3.51 -7.22
C TYR A 64 16.25 4.75 -6.69
N SER A 65 15.60 5.81 -6.19
CA SER A 65 16.33 7.09 -5.99
C SER A 65 16.17 7.82 -4.65
N GLY A 66 15.41 7.31 -3.69
CA GLY A 66 15.14 8.05 -2.42
C GLY A 66 15.44 7.32 -1.11
N LEU A 67 15.87 6.05 -1.17
CA LEU A 67 16.10 5.19 0.00
C LEU A 67 17.52 4.63 0.10
N LYS A 68 18.36 4.94 -0.90
CA LYS A 68 19.78 4.58 -0.91
C LYS A 68 20.69 5.65 -0.27
N THR A 69 20.14 6.80 0.11
CA THR A 69 20.91 7.91 0.68
C THR A 69 20.86 7.85 2.21
N ASP A 70 21.83 7.11 2.76
CA ASP A 70 22.59 7.40 3.99
C ASP A 70 22.18 6.96 5.42
N ILE A 71 20.97 6.47 5.77
CA ILE A 71 20.61 6.47 7.23
C ILE A 71 19.82 5.27 7.84
N GLU A 72 19.50 4.18 7.14
CA GLU A 72 18.74 3.06 7.78
C GLU A 72 19.44 1.69 7.77
N TYR A 73 20.56 1.58 8.49
CA TYR A 73 20.99 0.30 9.10
C TYR A 73 20.47 0.14 10.55
N ARG A 74 19.78 1.14 11.11
CA ARG A 74 19.43 1.19 12.55
C ARG A 74 18.03 0.70 12.94
N PHE A 75 17.08 0.49 12.02
CA PHE A 75 15.71 0.11 12.42
C PHE A 75 15.03 -0.87 11.44
N GLY A 76 15.38 -2.15 11.56
CA GLY A 76 14.41 -3.26 11.57
C GLY A 76 13.74 -3.73 10.27
N LYS A 77 13.47 -2.89 9.25
CA LYS A 77 12.94 -3.31 7.94
C LYS A 77 13.26 -2.24 6.89
N THR A 78 14.04 -2.59 5.85
CA THR A 78 14.26 -1.74 4.67
C THR A 78 12.90 -1.27 4.13
N ALA A 79 12.76 -0.03 3.65
CA ALA A 79 11.47 0.44 3.13
C ALA A 79 10.93 -0.43 1.99
N GLU A 80 11.81 -1.10 1.24
CA GLU A 80 11.46 -2.16 0.29
C GLU A 80 10.67 -3.29 0.95
N ASN A 81 11.06 -3.72 2.15
CA ASN A 81 10.37 -4.75 2.92
C ASN A 81 9.00 -4.24 3.44
N ILE A 82 8.89 -2.96 3.81
CA ILE A 82 7.61 -2.37 4.23
C ILE A 82 6.65 -2.31 3.05
N ILE A 83 7.11 -1.83 1.89
CA ILE A 83 6.29 -1.80 0.66
C ILE A 83 5.93 -3.22 0.23
N GLY A 84 6.87 -4.17 0.27
CA GLY A 84 6.60 -5.58 -0.03
C GLY A 84 5.54 -6.17 0.89
N THR A 85 5.68 -5.97 2.20
CA THR A 85 4.68 -6.41 3.19
C THR A 85 3.31 -5.78 2.92
N PHE A 86 3.28 -4.47 2.62
CA PHE A 86 2.05 -3.75 2.28
C PHE A 86 1.35 -4.34 1.05
N LEU A 87 2.08 -4.56 -0.04
CA LEU A 87 1.53 -5.15 -1.26
C LEU A 87 1.01 -6.58 -1.04
N ASN A 88 1.75 -7.38 -0.26
CA ASN A 88 1.32 -8.71 0.13
C ASN A 88 0.02 -8.69 0.94
N THR A 89 -0.12 -7.73 1.87
CA THR A 89 -1.34 -7.53 2.64
C THR A 89 -2.50 -7.13 1.71
N LEU A 90 -2.28 -6.22 0.76
CA LEU A 90 -3.30 -5.83 -0.22
C LEU A 90 -3.76 -7.03 -1.06
N GLU A 91 -2.84 -7.83 -1.57
CA GLU A 91 -3.18 -9.03 -2.34
C GLU A 91 -4.00 -10.03 -1.53
N ARG A 92 -3.60 -10.28 -0.27
CA ARG A 92 -4.29 -11.23 0.62
C ARG A 92 -5.69 -10.80 1.03
N THR A 93 -5.93 -9.49 1.10
CA THR A 93 -7.19 -8.92 1.59
C THR A 93 -8.10 -8.40 0.49
N GLY A 94 -7.55 -8.01 -0.66
CA GLY A 94 -8.28 -7.37 -1.77
C GLY A 94 -9.12 -8.32 -2.64
N GLY A 95 -9.08 -9.63 -2.40
CA GLY A 95 -9.81 -10.63 -3.18
C GLY A 95 -9.17 -10.91 -4.55
N GLU A 96 -9.94 -11.57 -5.42
CA GLU A 96 -9.46 -12.15 -6.70
C GLU A 96 -8.80 -11.12 -7.63
N ASN A 97 -9.30 -9.88 -7.65
CA ASN A 97 -8.81 -8.82 -8.52
C ASN A 97 -7.61 -8.04 -7.97
N ALA A 98 -7.18 -8.30 -6.72
CA ALA A 98 -6.14 -7.53 -6.07
C ALA A 98 -4.80 -7.65 -6.80
N PHE A 99 -4.40 -8.88 -7.13
CA PHE A 99 -3.13 -9.16 -7.79
C PHE A 99 -3.03 -8.47 -9.16
N ILE A 100 -4.05 -8.60 -10.00
CA ILE A 100 -4.08 -7.99 -11.35
C ILE A 100 -3.97 -6.47 -11.24
N ASN A 101 -4.69 -5.85 -10.31
CA ASN A 101 -4.62 -4.40 -10.08
C ASN A 101 -3.23 -3.96 -9.58
N ILE A 102 -2.63 -4.70 -8.63
CA ILE A 102 -1.28 -4.41 -8.14
C ILE A 102 -0.26 -4.55 -9.26
N LYS A 103 -0.28 -5.65 -10.01
CA LYS A 103 0.65 -5.95 -11.10
C LYS A 103 0.55 -4.95 -12.25
N TYR A 104 -0.66 -4.47 -12.55
CA TYR A 104 -0.87 -3.41 -13.53
C TYR A 104 -0.15 -2.10 -13.14
N ILE A 105 -0.11 -1.77 -11.84
CA ILE A 105 0.51 -0.53 -11.35
C ILE A 105 2.01 -0.71 -11.07
N ILE A 106 2.40 -1.87 -10.52
CA ILE A 106 3.76 -2.26 -10.16
C ILE A 106 4.08 -3.58 -10.90
N PRO A 107 4.57 -3.52 -12.15
CA PRO A 107 4.85 -4.71 -12.95
C PRO A 107 5.91 -5.65 -12.35
N THR A 108 6.73 -5.12 -11.44
CA THR A 108 7.80 -5.83 -10.74
C THR A 108 7.35 -6.46 -9.41
N TYR A 109 6.05 -6.45 -9.12
CA TYR A 109 5.49 -7.17 -7.98
C TYR A 109 5.23 -8.63 -8.35
N GLU A 110 5.62 -9.54 -7.46
CA GLU A 110 5.38 -10.98 -7.58
C GLU A 110 4.35 -11.42 -6.55
N SER A 111 3.42 -12.30 -6.94
CA SER A 111 2.34 -12.76 -6.06
C SER A 111 2.90 -13.43 -4.81
N CYS A 112 2.37 -13.07 -3.64
CA CYS A 112 2.72 -13.68 -2.37
C CYS A 112 1.79 -14.83 -1.96
N THR A 113 0.71 -15.05 -2.72
CA THR A 113 -0.28 -16.11 -2.47
C THR A 113 -0.17 -17.25 -3.49
N GLY A 114 0.71 -17.13 -4.48
CA GLY A 114 0.84 -18.09 -5.56
C GLY A 114 -0.25 -17.94 -6.64
N ALA A 115 -1.00 -16.84 -6.64
CA ALA A 115 -1.91 -16.49 -7.72
C ALA A 115 -1.08 -16.26 -8.99
N ARG A 116 -1.24 -17.15 -9.97
CA ARG A 116 -0.57 -17.09 -11.27
C ARG A 116 -1.44 -16.35 -12.27
#